data_AF-A0A6U4Z3J5-F1
#
_entry.id   AF-A0A6U4Z3J5-F1
#
_cell.length_a   1.000
_cell.length_b   1.000
_cell.length_c   1.000
_cell.angle_alpha   90.00
_cell.angle_beta   90.00
_cell.angle_gamma   90.00
#
_symmetry.space_group_name_H-M   'P 1'
#
loop_
_entity.id
_entity.type
_entity.pdbx_description
1 polymer ?
#
loop_
_entity_poly.entity_id
_entity_poly.type
_entity_poly.pdbx_seq_one_letter_code
_entity_poly.pdbx_strand_id
1 'polypeptide(L)'
;MVSPSPYSAVVSPDIGDKRRTQMMQAAVCTALALAAVVCVGLVVHERGSGAVGREELGGAYYAVAKPPAFNFNRFIRHAWVYDGRAADPDMTNFVQHVARKHHYKLQIHHLTSFRDNAFRAALFSENIHCIVFPPLVHFPGVSELAAKDLRGYVSAGNNAVFIGSYNWLSVMNDVFGFQLMSDYKDGPYYRNDRNVRGTPFQWSMNRLQQPDGSVYGVKVDSIPMDGKCMFDTMGACVVFYIKYNLGTVTYIAFDYDTPYGIDHWDQILHAGMMM
;
A
#
# COMPACT_ATOMS: atom_id res chain seq x y z
N MET A 1 31.53 -99.79 0.74
CA MET A 1 30.33 -98.94 0.88
C MET A 1 30.65 -97.59 0.25
N VAL A 2 30.32 -97.45 -1.04
CA VAL A 2 29.24 -96.59 -1.61
C VAL A 2 29.76 -95.16 -1.90
N SER A 3 29.75 -94.83 -3.20
CA SER A 3 29.93 -93.52 -3.87
C SER A 3 28.70 -92.59 -3.62
N PRO A 4 28.54 -91.37 -4.20
CA PRO A 4 29.31 -90.68 -5.26
C PRO A 4 29.51 -89.14 -5.09
N SER A 5 30.26 -88.55 -6.05
CA SER A 5 30.22 -87.14 -6.58
C SER A 5 28.77 -86.75 -7.02
N PRO A 6 28.31 -85.49 -7.37
CA PRO A 6 29.00 -84.38 -8.11
C PRO A 6 28.44 -82.92 -7.90
N TYR A 7 28.82 -81.96 -8.79
CA TYR A 7 28.20 -80.63 -9.11
C TYR A 7 28.41 -79.46 -8.11
N SER A 8 28.49 -78.17 -8.46
CA SER A 8 28.65 -77.39 -9.71
C SER A 8 28.62 -75.90 -9.34
N ALA A 9 29.24 -75.06 -10.15
CA ALA A 9 29.20 -73.60 -10.05
C ALA A 9 27.78 -73.02 -10.02
N VAL A 10 27.58 -71.97 -9.21
CA VAL A 10 26.46 -71.01 -9.37
C VAL A 10 27.05 -69.60 -9.31
N VAL A 11 27.24 -69.01 -10.48
CA VAL A 11 27.43 -67.57 -10.67
C VAL A 11 26.03 -66.97 -10.71
N SER A 12 25.69 -66.08 -9.77
CA SER A 12 24.46 -65.28 -9.81
C SER A 12 24.65 -64.04 -10.69
N PRO A 13 23.82 -63.83 -11.74
CA PRO A 13 23.82 -62.60 -12.51
C PRO A 13 22.46 -61.90 -12.32
N ASP A 14 22.30 -60.96 -11.38
CA ASP A 14 21.01 -60.22 -11.33
C ASP A 14 20.98 -58.87 -10.60
N ILE A 15 22.06 -58.08 -10.65
CA ILE A 15 22.09 -56.73 -10.06
C ILE A 15 22.23 -55.62 -11.13
N GLY A 16 22.69 -55.96 -12.33
CA GLY A 16 22.92 -54.99 -13.42
C GLY A 16 21.64 -54.53 -14.15
N ASP A 17 20.68 -55.42 -14.36
CA ASP A 17 19.55 -55.16 -15.27
C ASP A 17 18.44 -54.27 -14.67
N LYS A 18 18.27 -54.29 -13.33
CA LYS A 18 17.28 -53.43 -12.66
C LYS A 18 17.66 -51.94 -12.68
N ARG A 19 18.96 -51.61 -12.67
CA ARG A 19 19.41 -50.20 -12.77
C ARG A 19 19.27 -49.65 -14.18
N ARG A 20 19.48 -50.48 -15.21
CA ARG A 20 19.32 -50.08 -16.62
C ARG A 20 17.87 -49.80 -16.97
N THR A 21 16.94 -50.61 -16.48
CA THR A 21 15.49 -50.39 -16.69
C THR A 21 14.97 -49.14 -15.99
N GLN A 22 15.45 -48.84 -14.77
CA GLN A 22 15.08 -47.60 -14.05
C GLN A 22 15.65 -46.33 -14.72
N MET A 23 16.90 -46.38 -15.19
CA MET A 23 17.49 -45.24 -15.93
C MET A 23 16.79 -45.00 -17.27
N MET A 24 16.36 -46.06 -17.96
CA MET A 24 15.66 -45.95 -19.24
C MET A 24 14.26 -45.35 -19.07
N GLN A 25 13.53 -45.71 -18.00
CA GLN A 25 12.24 -45.08 -17.67
C GLN A 25 12.39 -43.60 -17.31
N ALA A 26 13.41 -43.22 -16.54
CA ALA A 26 13.67 -41.82 -16.19
C ALA A 26 14.04 -40.96 -17.41
N ALA A 27 14.79 -41.53 -18.37
CA ALA A 27 15.16 -40.85 -19.61
C ALA A 27 13.96 -40.64 -20.56
N VAL A 28 13.03 -41.60 -20.63
CA VAL A 28 11.80 -41.47 -21.43
C VAL A 28 10.87 -40.43 -20.83
N CYS A 29 10.73 -40.38 -19.50
CA CYS A 29 9.91 -39.36 -18.84
C CYS A 29 10.46 -37.95 -19.02
N THR A 30 11.79 -37.76 -18.95
CA THR A 30 12.42 -36.45 -19.19
C THR A 30 12.32 -36.03 -20.66
N ALA A 31 12.45 -36.95 -21.62
CA ALA A 31 12.26 -36.66 -23.04
C ALA A 31 10.82 -36.21 -23.37
N LEU A 32 9.81 -36.86 -22.78
CA LEU A 32 8.41 -36.50 -22.96
C LEU A 32 8.07 -35.14 -22.34
N ALA A 33 8.63 -34.81 -21.17
CA ALA A 33 8.44 -33.50 -20.54
C ALA A 33 9.04 -32.37 -21.36
N LEU A 34 10.24 -32.57 -21.94
CA LEU A 34 10.89 -31.59 -22.83
C LEU A 34 10.09 -31.39 -24.13
N ALA A 35 9.58 -32.47 -24.73
CA ALA A 35 8.74 -32.38 -25.92
C ALA A 35 7.46 -31.58 -25.66
N ALA A 36 6.81 -31.77 -24.51
CA ALA A 36 5.62 -31.01 -24.13
C ALA A 36 5.90 -29.51 -23.96
N VAL A 37 7.04 -29.15 -23.34
CA VAL A 37 7.45 -27.74 -23.17
C VAL A 37 7.77 -27.08 -24.52
N VAL A 38 8.42 -27.80 -25.43
CA VAL A 38 8.72 -27.30 -26.79
C VAL A 38 7.45 -27.13 -27.61
N CYS A 39 6.51 -28.07 -27.56
CA CYS A 39 5.23 -27.94 -28.26
C CYS A 39 4.37 -26.79 -27.72
N VAL A 40 4.34 -26.56 -26.41
CA VAL A 40 3.64 -25.41 -25.82
C VAL A 40 4.34 -24.10 -26.22
N GLY A 41 5.68 -24.06 -26.22
CA GLY A 41 6.46 -22.90 -26.67
C GLY A 41 6.20 -22.55 -28.14
N LEU A 42 6.11 -23.55 -29.03
CA LEU A 42 5.84 -23.35 -30.45
C LEU A 42 4.40 -22.89 -30.73
N VAL A 43 3.41 -23.42 -30.01
CA VAL A 43 2.01 -22.98 -30.15
C VAL A 43 1.79 -21.57 -29.61
N VAL A 44 2.55 -21.15 -28.58
CA VAL A 44 2.55 -19.77 -28.10
C VAL A 44 3.27 -18.84 -29.07
N HIS A 45 4.30 -19.32 -29.79
CA HIS A 45 5.02 -18.54 -30.78
C HIS A 45 4.21 -18.30 -32.07
N GLU A 46 3.43 -19.28 -32.53
CA GLU A 46 2.62 -19.14 -33.76
C GLU A 46 1.37 -18.25 -33.60
N ARG A 47 0.89 -18.03 -32.35
CA ARG A 47 -0.24 -17.12 -32.10
C ARG A 47 0.15 -15.63 -32.00
N GLY A 48 1.43 -15.29 -32.13
CA GLY A 48 1.95 -13.93 -32.00
C GLY A 48 2.24 -13.19 -33.31
N SER A 49 2.10 -13.83 -34.48
CA SER A 49 2.53 -13.24 -35.76
C SER A 49 1.40 -12.48 -36.44
N GLY A 50 1.15 -11.25 -35.96
CA GLY A 50 0.27 -10.28 -36.59
C GLY A 50 0.82 -8.86 -36.47
N ALA A 51 1.35 -8.36 -37.59
CA ALA A 51 1.69 -6.97 -37.92
C ALA A 51 2.99 -6.35 -37.33
N VAL A 52 3.87 -6.04 -38.29
CA VAL A 52 5.14 -5.32 -38.22
C VAL A 52 4.92 -3.83 -37.97
N GLY A 53 5.75 -3.20 -37.12
CA GLY A 53 5.85 -1.74 -37.07
C GLY A 53 6.77 -1.16 -36.00
N ARG A 54 8.05 -0.99 -36.36
CA ARG A 54 9.04 -0.02 -35.83
C ARG A 54 9.61 -0.25 -34.43
N GLU A 55 10.91 -0.54 -34.39
CA GLU A 55 11.78 -0.42 -33.22
C GLU A 55 11.75 1.02 -32.66
N GLU A 56 11.34 1.16 -31.41
CA GLU A 56 11.86 2.17 -30.51
C GLU A 56 12.52 1.45 -29.32
N LEU A 57 13.81 1.69 -29.15
CA LEU A 57 14.57 1.39 -27.95
C LEU A 57 13.96 2.18 -26.78
N GLY A 58 13.29 1.50 -25.84
CA GLY A 58 12.70 2.12 -24.65
C GLY A 58 12.63 1.10 -23.53
N GLY A 59 13.25 1.41 -22.40
CA GLY A 59 13.60 0.49 -21.32
C GLY A 59 12.43 -0.27 -20.68
N ALA A 60 12.77 -1.16 -19.75
CA ALA A 60 11.81 -1.92 -18.96
C ALA A 60 10.82 -1.00 -18.23
N TYR A 61 9.71 -0.68 -18.89
CA TYR A 61 8.54 -0.12 -18.26
C TYR A 61 7.96 -1.22 -17.38
N TYR A 62 8.07 -1.02 -16.07
CA TYR A 62 7.31 -1.77 -15.08
C TYR A 62 5.89 -1.94 -15.59
N ALA A 63 5.43 -3.18 -15.69
CA ALA A 63 4.04 -3.48 -15.97
C ALA A 63 3.22 -2.94 -14.80
N VAL A 64 2.80 -1.68 -14.91
CA VAL A 64 1.81 -1.07 -14.02
C VAL A 64 0.54 -1.87 -14.27
N ALA A 65 0.24 -2.79 -13.35
CA ALA A 65 -1.04 -3.46 -13.31
C ALA A 65 -2.12 -2.38 -13.44
N LYS A 66 -3.06 -2.56 -14.38
CA LYS A 66 -4.19 -1.64 -14.55
C LYS A 66 -4.75 -1.30 -13.16
N PRO A 67 -4.81 -0.01 -12.76
CA PRO A 67 -5.39 0.33 -11.48
C PRO A 67 -6.84 -0.18 -11.48
N PRO A 68 -7.27 -0.90 -10.42
CA PRO A 68 -8.67 -1.30 -10.32
C PRO A 68 -9.54 -0.04 -10.37
N ALA A 69 -10.60 -0.08 -11.17
CA ALA A 69 -11.58 0.99 -11.22
C ALA A 69 -12.03 1.35 -9.79
N PHE A 70 -12.02 2.65 -9.49
CA PHE A 70 -12.34 3.21 -8.17
C PHE A 70 -13.70 2.67 -7.70
N ASN A 71 -13.69 1.70 -6.80
CA ASN A 71 -14.88 0.97 -6.37
C ASN A 71 -15.17 1.36 -4.92
N PHE A 72 -16.16 2.25 -4.73
CA PHE A 72 -16.60 2.80 -3.44
C PHE A 72 -17.09 1.73 -2.44
N ASN A 73 -17.14 0.46 -2.83
CA ASN A 73 -17.59 -0.68 -2.02
C ASN A 73 -16.46 -1.51 -1.40
N ARG A 74 -15.19 -1.10 -1.53
CA ARG A 74 -14.06 -1.84 -0.98
C ARG A 74 -13.69 -1.30 0.41
N PHE A 75 -14.31 -1.86 1.45
CA PHE A 75 -13.77 -1.71 2.80
C PHE A 75 -12.29 -2.11 2.81
N ILE A 76 -11.45 -1.24 3.34
CA ILE A 76 -10.02 -1.49 3.48
C ILE A 76 -9.86 -2.66 4.44
N ARG A 77 -9.17 -3.71 3.99
CA ARG A 77 -8.90 -4.90 4.80
C ARG A 77 -7.55 -4.86 5.48
N HIS A 78 -6.60 -4.14 4.90
CA HIS A 78 -5.24 -4.00 5.41
C HIS A 78 -4.83 -2.54 5.35
N ALA A 79 -4.37 -2.00 6.47
CA ALA A 79 -3.75 -0.69 6.54
C ALA A 79 -2.44 -0.79 7.33
N TRP A 80 -1.45 0.02 6.98
CA TRP A 80 -0.29 0.23 7.83
C TRP A 80 -0.48 1.48 8.67
N VAL A 81 -0.08 1.42 9.93
CA VAL A 81 -0.02 2.58 10.82
C VAL A 81 1.43 2.77 11.24
N TYR A 82 1.92 4.00 11.11
CA TYR A 82 3.24 4.35 11.64
C TYR A 82 3.19 4.41 13.17
N ASP A 83 4.09 3.69 13.82
CA ASP A 83 4.19 3.50 15.27
C ASP A 83 5.67 3.58 15.68
N GLY A 84 6.39 4.51 15.07
CA GLY A 84 7.79 4.76 15.36
C GLY A 84 7.98 5.77 16.47
N ARG A 85 9.23 5.94 16.91
CA ARG A 85 9.61 6.83 18.03
C ARG A 85 9.12 8.28 17.91
N ALA A 86 8.86 8.75 16.70
CA ALA A 86 8.42 10.11 16.45
C ALA A 86 6.91 10.32 16.70
N ALA A 87 6.13 9.24 16.70
CA ALA A 87 4.70 9.24 16.99
C ALA A 87 4.44 9.10 18.48
N ASP A 88 3.31 9.65 18.93
CA ASP A 88 2.80 9.41 20.28
C ASP A 88 2.13 8.03 20.34
N PRO A 89 2.57 7.09 21.20
CA PRO A 89 1.96 5.76 21.31
C PRO A 89 0.48 5.80 21.70
N ASP A 90 0.07 6.70 22.60
CA ASP A 90 -1.30 6.77 23.09
C ASP A 90 -2.23 7.28 21.98
N MET A 91 -1.81 8.31 21.26
CA MET A 91 -2.54 8.82 20.09
C MET A 91 -2.58 7.79 18.96
N THR A 92 -1.47 7.08 18.73
CA THR A 92 -1.39 6.03 17.72
C THR A 92 -2.38 4.90 18.03
N ASN A 93 -2.47 4.48 19.29
CA ASN A 93 -3.44 3.49 19.74
C ASN A 93 -4.89 3.99 19.61
N PHE A 94 -5.13 5.25 19.93
CA PHE A 94 -6.45 5.86 19.78
C PHE A 94 -6.88 5.94 18.31
N VAL A 95 -6.02 6.42 17.41
CA VAL A 95 -6.27 6.45 15.96
C VAL A 95 -6.56 5.03 15.43
N GLN A 96 -5.83 4.01 15.88
CA GLN A 96 -6.10 2.62 15.52
C GLN A 96 -7.46 2.13 16.02
N HIS A 97 -7.85 2.51 17.24
CA HIS A 97 -9.16 2.20 17.78
C HIS A 97 -10.28 2.83 16.93
N VAL A 98 -10.14 4.11 16.58
CA VAL A 98 -11.07 4.82 15.70
C VAL A 98 -11.11 4.19 14.32
N ALA A 99 -9.96 3.86 13.72
CA ALA A 99 -9.89 3.21 12.40
C ALA A 99 -10.60 1.85 12.36
N ARG A 100 -10.58 1.08 13.46
CA ARG A 100 -11.28 -0.21 13.58
C ARG A 100 -12.76 -0.06 13.94
N LYS A 101 -13.20 1.09 14.45
CA LYS A 101 -14.59 1.36 14.79
C LYS A 101 -15.46 1.11 13.55
N HIS A 102 -16.47 0.24 13.67
CA HIS A 102 -17.32 -0.22 12.55
C HIS A 102 -16.62 -0.99 11.42
N HIS A 103 -15.29 -1.14 11.45
CA HIS A 103 -14.47 -1.81 10.43
C HIS A 103 -13.76 -3.06 11.00
N TYR A 104 -14.53 -3.99 11.59
CA TYR A 104 -14.00 -5.12 12.36
C TYR A 104 -13.08 -6.09 11.61
N LYS A 105 -13.09 -6.06 10.27
CA LYS A 105 -12.22 -6.89 9.42
C LYS A 105 -10.89 -6.22 9.06
N LEU A 106 -10.68 -4.96 9.48
CA LEU A 106 -9.46 -4.23 9.22
C LEU A 106 -8.29 -4.81 10.03
N GLN A 107 -7.31 -5.33 9.32
CA GLN A 107 -6.01 -5.71 9.87
C GLN A 107 -5.07 -4.51 9.80
N ILE A 108 -4.52 -4.12 10.96
CA ILE A 108 -3.54 -3.05 11.07
C ILE A 108 -2.17 -3.66 11.23
N HIS A 109 -1.25 -3.23 10.39
CA HIS A 109 0.18 -3.56 10.44
C HIS A 109 0.95 -2.35 10.95
N HIS A 110 2.08 -2.56 11.64
CA HIS A 110 2.80 -1.49 12.32
C HIS A 110 4.14 -1.21 11.64
N LEU A 111 4.34 0.05 11.25
CA LEU A 111 5.60 0.54 10.72
C LEU A 111 6.35 1.32 11.81
N THR A 112 7.45 0.79 12.31
CA THR A 112 8.17 1.40 13.44
C THR A 112 9.30 2.34 13.04
N SER A 113 9.71 2.35 11.76
CA SER A 113 10.81 3.21 11.31
C SER A 113 10.75 3.52 9.83
N PHE A 114 11.31 4.67 9.45
CA PHE A 114 11.57 5.06 8.06
C PHE A 114 12.90 4.49 7.53
N ARG A 115 13.38 3.37 8.09
CA ARG A 115 14.58 2.70 7.58
C ARG A 115 14.25 2.05 6.25
N ASP A 116 15.13 2.27 5.28
CA ASP A 116 14.89 1.99 3.86
C ASP A 116 14.31 0.60 3.57
N ASN A 117 14.86 -0.47 4.17
CA ASN A 117 14.43 -1.84 3.85
C ASN A 117 13.07 -2.20 4.46
N ALA A 118 12.86 -1.89 5.73
CA ALA A 118 11.60 -2.21 6.42
C ALA A 118 10.45 -1.34 5.90
N PHE A 119 10.73 -0.06 5.65
CA PHE A 119 9.76 0.86 5.10
C PHE A 119 9.38 0.49 3.67
N ARG A 120 10.34 0.14 2.82
CA ARG A 120 10.07 -0.35 1.47
C ARG A 120 9.26 -1.65 1.49
N ALA A 121 9.62 -2.61 2.35
CA ALA A 121 8.87 -3.85 2.48
C ALA A 121 7.42 -3.61 2.93
N ALA A 122 7.20 -2.64 3.82
CA ALA A 122 5.87 -2.20 4.20
C ALA A 122 5.14 -1.57 3.02
N LEU A 123 5.73 -0.62 2.28
CA LEU A 123 5.07 0.07 1.17
C LEU A 123 4.64 -0.86 0.03
N PHE A 124 5.43 -1.89 -0.28
CA PHE A 124 5.22 -2.75 -1.45
C PHE A 124 4.63 -4.13 -1.13
N SER A 125 3.99 -4.31 0.02
CA SER A 125 3.24 -5.55 0.29
C SER A 125 1.98 -5.63 -0.59
N GLU A 126 1.65 -6.82 -1.10
CA GLU A 126 0.67 -7.05 -2.18
C GLU A 126 -0.77 -6.58 -1.89
N ASN A 127 -1.15 -6.36 -0.62
CA ASN A 127 -2.53 -6.09 -0.22
C ASN A 127 -2.76 -4.71 0.42
N ILE A 128 -1.83 -3.77 0.27
CA ILE A 128 -1.92 -2.48 0.95
C ILE A 128 -2.46 -1.43 0.00
N HIS A 129 -3.49 -0.73 0.47
CA HIS A 129 -4.10 0.38 -0.24
C HIS A 129 -3.98 1.71 0.53
N CYS A 130 -3.69 1.65 1.84
CA CYS A 130 -3.63 2.81 2.71
C CYS A 130 -2.53 2.68 3.76
N ILE A 131 -1.77 3.76 3.96
CA ILE A 131 -0.89 3.95 5.13
C ILE A 131 -1.36 5.17 5.91
N VAL A 132 -1.42 5.04 7.22
CA VAL A 132 -1.84 6.09 8.14
C VAL A 132 -0.65 6.50 8.99
N PHE A 133 -0.39 7.80 9.02
CA PHE A 133 0.65 8.45 9.78
C PHE A 133 -0.02 9.24 10.92
N PRO A 134 -0.02 8.71 12.16
CA PRO A 134 -0.64 9.38 13.31
C PRO A 134 0.16 10.63 13.70
N PRO A 135 -0.40 11.48 14.60
CA PRO A 135 0.27 12.70 15.03
C PRO A 135 1.69 12.47 15.55
N LEU A 136 2.57 13.39 15.21
CA LEU A 136 3.96 13.38 15.59
C LEU A 136 4.22 14.30 16.78
N VAL A 137 4.97 13.79 17.75
CA VAL A 137 5.57 14.57 18.85
C VAL A 137 6.92 15.15 18.43
N HIS A 138 7.63 14.44 17.54
CA HIS A 138 8.95 14.83 17.06
C HIS A 138 9.03 14.70 15.53
N PHE A 139 9.93 15.46 14.90
CA PHE A 139 10.16 15.35 13.47
C PHE A 139 10.76 13.96 13.13
N PRO A 140 10.12 13.17 12.25
CA PRO A 140 10.69 11.90 11.82
C PRO A 140 11.84 12.17 10.86
N GLY A 141 13.01 11.58 11.13
CA GLY A 141 14.08 11.56 10.14
C GLY A 141 13.68 10.68 8.95
N VAL A 142 13.16 11.28 7.89
CA VAL A 142 12.83 10.59 6.62
C VAL A 142 14.04 10.64 5.71
N SER A 143 14.59 9.47 5.36
CA SER A 143 15.70 9.38 4.40
C SER A 143 15.23 9.76 2.99
N GLU A 144 16.14 10.22 2.13
CA GLU A 144 15.81 10.51 0.73
C GLU A 144 15.25 9.28 0.00
N LEU A 145 15.77 8.09 0.33
CA LEU A 145 15.29 6.83 -0.23
C LEU A 145 13.87 6.51 0.25
N ALA A 146 13.56 6.70 1.53
CA ALA A 146 12.21 6.56 2.07
C ALA A 146 11.25 7.58 1.42
N ALA A 147 11.66 8.83 1.26
CA ALA A 147 10.87 9.84 0.56
C ALA A 147 10.58 9.43 -0.90
N LYS A 148 11.56 8.87 -1.61
CA LYS A 148 11.39 8.32 -2.96
C LYS A 148 10.42 7.14 -2.98
N ASP A 149 10.52 6.22 -2.02
CA ASP A 149 9.62 5.07 -1.94
C ASP A 149 8.19 5.47 -1.59
N LEU A 150 8.01 6.43 -0.68
CA LEU A 150 6.70 6.95 -0.33
C LEU A 150 6.03 7.64 -1.52
N ARG A 151 6.79 8.45 -2.27
CA ARG A 151 6.31 9.01 -3.55
C ARG A 151 5.96 7.90 -4.54
N GLY A 152 6.79 6.87 -4.66
CA GLY A 152 6.55 5.70 -5.52
C GLY A 152 5.24 4.99 -5.16
N TYR A 153 5.04 4.70 -3.88
CA TYR A 153 3.85 4.05 -3.34
C TYR A 153 2.58 4.83 -3.64
N VAL A 154 2.56 6.14 -3.36
CA VAL A 154 1.38 6.97 -3.65
C VAL A 154 1.18 7.08 -5.16
N SER A 155 2.25 7.30 -5.93
CA SER A 155 2.16 7.44 -7.39
C SER A 155 1.58 6.21 -8.09
N ALA A 156 1.73 5.02 -7.48
CA ALA A 156 1.21 3.76 -7.98
C ALA A 156 -0.31 3.58 -7.78
N GLY A 157 -0.99 4.53 -7.13
CA GLY A 157 -2.44 4.48 -6.93
C GLY A 157 -2.88 4.26 -5.48
N ASN A 158 -1.95 4.30 -4.52
CA ASN A 158 -2.28 4.09 -3.12
C ASN A 158 -2.47 5.41 -2.38
N ASN A 159 -3.07 5.33 -1.20
CA ASN A 159 -3.36 6.47 -0.36
C ASN A 159 -2.41 6.54 0.85
N ALA A 160 -1.97 7.75 1.18
CA ALA A 160 -1.21 8.07 2.38
C ALA A 160 -1.99 9.12 3.19
N VAL A 161 -2.39 8.76 4.40
CA VAL A 161 -3.16 9.62 5.32
C VAL A 161 -2.23 10.16 6.40
N PHE A 162 -2.13 11.48 6.52
CA PHE A 162 -1.38 12.19 7.54
C PHE A 162 -2.34 12.85 8.52
N ILE A 163 -2.11 12.65 9.82
CA ILE A 163 -3.02 13.10 10.87
C ILE A 163 -2.30 14.07 11.80
N GLY A 164 -2.84 15.28 11.92
CA GLY A 164 -2.37 16.34 12.80
C GLY A 164 -0.89 16.71 12.60
N SER A 165 -0.38 17.50 13.53
CA SER A 165 1.02 17.93 13.64
C SER A 165 1.56 18.83 12.52
N TYR A 166 2.12 19.98 12.91
CA TYR A 166 2.91 20.82 12.00
C TYR A 166 4.10 20.07 11.39
N ASN A 167 4.63 19.05 12.07
CA ASN A 167 5.73 18.24 11.55
C ASN A 167 5.31 17.48 10.29
N TRP A 168 4.07 16.99 10.20
CA TRP A 168 3.59 16.33 8.98
C TRP A 168 3.45 17.29 7.81
N LEU A 169 3.02 18.52 8.05
CA LEU A 169 2.98 19.55 7.00
C LEU A 169 4.38 19.81 6.42
N SER A 170 5.40 19.93 7.28
CA SER A 170 6.79 20.06 6.85
C SER A 170 7.27 18.83 6.08
N VAL A 171 7.03 17.61 6.58
CA VAL A 171 7.41 16.37 5.87
C VAL A 171 6.70 16.26 4.52
N MET A 172 5.42 16.63 4.43
CA MET A 172 4.68 16.61 3.17
C MET A 172 5.26 17.60 2.15
N ASN A 173 5.67 18.79 2.60
CA ASN A 173 6.37 19.75 1.76
C ASN A 173 7.72 19.18 1.27
N ASP A 174 8.51 18.58 2.17
CA ASP A 174 9.84 18.04 1.84
C ASP A 174 9.78 16.81 0.92
N VAL A 175 8.85 15.88 1.19
CA VAL A 175 8.75 14.61 0.46
C VAL A 175 8.08 14.79 -0.91
N PHE A 176 6.95 15.51 -0.95
CA PHE A 176 6.14 15.62 -2.17
C PHE A 176 6.39 16.92 -2.94
N GLY A 177 7.15 17.88 -2.38
CA GLY A 177 7.41 19.17 -3.01
C GLY A 177 6.23 20.14 -2.92
N PHE A 178 5.34 19.95 -1.94
CA PHE A 178 4.23 20.87 -1.69
C PHE A 178 4.72 22.18 -1.04
N GLN A 179 3.83 23.18 -0.99
CA GLN A 179 4.08 24.48 -0.36
C GLN A 179 2.98 24.82 0.64
N LEU A 180 2.58 23.82 1.45
CA LEU A 180 1.52 23.96 2.43
C LEU A 180 1.94 24.94 3.52
N MET A 181 1.06 25.88 3.83
CA MET A 181 1.25 26.90 4.86
C MET A 181 0.24 26.69 5.96
N SER A 182 0.71 26.57 7.20
CA SER A 182 -0.17 26.49 8.37
C SER A 182 -1.03 27.74 8.50
N ASP A 183 -2.32 27.55 8.77
CA ASP A 183 -3.22 28.61 9.22
C ASP A 183 -4.26 28.01 10.14
N TYR A 184 -4.32 28.55 11.35
CA TYR A 184 -5.26 28.12 12.37
C TYR A 184 -6.45 29.09 12.40
N LYS A 185 -7.64 28.51 12.34
CA LYS A 185 -8.91 29.20 12.59
C LYS A 185 -9.78 28.31 13.46
N ASP A 186 -10.44 28.94 14.42
CA ASP A 186 -11.42 28.25 15.24
C ASP A 186 -12.58 27.74 14.38
N GLY A 187 -13.04 26.54 14.70
CA GLY A 187 -14.21 25.94 14.09
C GLY A 187 -15.51 26.66 14.47
N PRO A 188 -16.66 26.18 13.98
CA PRO A 188 -16.83 24.94 13.22
C PRO A 188 -16.28 25.00 11.80
N TYR A 189 -16.03 23.82 11.22
CA TYR A 189 -15.58 23.65 9.85
C TYR A 189 -16.72 23.14 8.98
N TYR A 190 -16.89 23.73 7.80
CA TYR A 190 -17.99 23.44 6.90
C TYR A 190 -17.51 22.61 5.72
N ARG A 191 -18.32 21.62 5.34
CA ARG A 191 -18.04 20.76 4.19
C ARG A 191 -18.17 21.56 2.90
N ASN A 192 -17.17 21.41 2.02
CA ASN A 192 -17.20 21.99 0.69
C ASN A 192 -17.88 21.01 -0.29
N ASP A 193 -19.18 21.18 -0.51
CA ASP A 193 -20.01 20.28 -1.33
C ASP A 193 -19.50 20.10 -2.77
N ARG A 194 -18.81 21.10 -3.32
CA ARG A 194 -18.19 21.00 -4.65
C ARG A 194 -17.01 20.04 -4.66
N ASN A 195 -16.19 20.07 -3.61
CA ASN A 195 -14.94 19.32 -3.53
C ASN A 195 -15.14 17.89 -3.04
N VAL A 196 -16.13 17.63 -2.18
CA VAL A 196 -16.41 16.28 -1.68
C VAL A 196 -17.10 15.37 -2.69
N ARG A 197 -17.72 15.92 -3.75
CA ARG A 197 -18.48 15.14 -4.72
C ARG A 197 -17.59 14.08 -5.39
N GLY A 198 -18.06 12.83 -5.40
CA GLY A 198 -17.33 11.69 -5.97
C GLY A 198 -16.19 11.18 -5.09
N THR A 199 -16.17 11.55 -3.81
CA THR A 199 -15.21 11.07 -2.81
C THR A 199 -15.96 10.43 -1.64
N PRO A 200 -15.29 9.62 -0.80
CA PRO A 200 -15.88 9.12 0.45
C PRO A 200 -16.43 10.23 1.37
N PHE A 201 -15.86 11.45 1.33
CA PHE A 201 -16.32 12.61 2.10
C PHE A 201 -17.68 13.15 1.65
N GLN A 202 -18.23 12.72 0.51
CA GLN A 202 -19.58 13.14 0.09
C GLN A 202 -20.66 12.71 1.10
N TRP A 203 -20.39 11.63 1.85
CA TRP A 203 -21.33 11.03 2.79
C TRP A 203 -21.06 11.40 4.25
N SER A 204 -20.03 12.21 4.51
CA SER A 204 -19.76 12.72 5.85
C SER A 204 -20.66 13.91 6.20
N MET A 205 -20.67 14.27 7.49
CA MET A 205 -21.46 15.40 8.00
C MET A 205 -21.12 16.73 7.31
N ASN A 206 -22.11 17.61 7.20
CA ASN A 206 -21.94 18.93 6.57
C ASN A 206 -21.14 19.92 7.41
N ARG A 207 -21.00 19.65 8.71
CA ARG A 207 -20.33 20.50 9.68
C ARG A 207 -19.55 19.62 10.67
N LEU A 208 -18.30 19.98 10.90
CA LEU A 208 -17.47 19.42 11.97
C LEU A 208 -17.36 20.44 13.08
N GLN A 209 -17.72 20.04 14.30
CA GLN A 209 -17.37 20.83 15.47
C GLN A 209 -15.88 20.71 15.72
N GLN A 210 -15.28 21.80 16.21
CA GLN A 210 -13.94 21.71 16.77
C GLN A 210 -14.04 21.00 18.13
N PRO A 211 -13.38 19.84 18.31
CA PRO A 211 -13.26 19.21 19.62
C PRO A 211 -12.28 20.00 20.48
N ASP A 212 -12.30 19.78 21.79
CA ASP A 212 -11.21 20.21 22.66
C ASP A 212 -9.95 19.44 22.27
N GLY A 213 -8.98 20.07 21.60
CA GLY A 213 -7.77 19.44 21.10
C GLY A 213 -7.12 20.28 19.99
N SER A 214 -5.98 19.85 19.47
CA SER A 214 -5.25 20.69 18.51
C SER A 214 -5.66 20.40 17.07
N VAL A 215 -6.00 21.46 16.34
CA VAL A 215 -6.31 21.40 14.90
C VAL A 215 -5.23 22.14 14.13
N TYR A 216 -4.52 21.43 13.28
CA TYR A 216 -3.39 21.94 12.50
C TYR A 216 -3.81 22.27 11.07
N GLY A 217 -4.63 23.30 10.91
CA GLY A 217 -5.16 23.73 9.60
C GLY A 217 -4.10 24.31 8.65
N VAL A 218 -4.46 24.38 7.36
CA VAL A 218 -3.63 24.99 6.30
C VAL A 218 -4.38 26.07 5.54
N LYS A 219 -3.69 27.06 4.97
CA LYS A 219 -4.32 28.00 4.05
C LYS A 219 -4.84 27.25 2.82
N VAL A 220 -6.10 27.46 2.46
CA VAL A 220 -6.69 26.88 1.25
C VAL A 220 -5.86 27.23 0.02
N ASP A 221 -5.36 28.45 -0.06
CA ASP A 221 -4.52 28.93 -1.18
C ASP A 221 -3.13 28.29 -1.24
N SER A 222 -2.68 27.63 -0.17
CA SER A 222 -1.41 26.89 -0.15
C SER A 222 -1.54 25.45 -0.65
N ILE A 223 -2.77 24.97 -0.82
CA ILE A 223 -3.04 23.64 -1.37
C ILE A 223 -2.79 23.70 -2.90
N PRO A 224 -1.98 22.79 -3.47
CA PRO A 224 -1.73 22.74 -4.92
C PRO A 224 -3.02 22.63 -5.74
N MET A 225 -2.99 23.01 -7.03
CA MET A 225 -4.18 23.01 -7.90
C MET A 225 -4.88 21.64 -8.01
N ASP A 226 -4.10 20.56 -7.94
CA ASP A 226 -4.59 19.17 -7.96
C ASP A 226 -5.18 18.71 -6.62
N GLY A 227 -5.03 19.54 -5.58
CA GLY A 227 -5.64 19.34 -4.29
C GLY A 227 -7.05 19.90 -4.21
N LYS A 228 -7.80 19.37 -3.24
CA LYS A 228 -9.17 19.75 -2.94
C LYS A 228 -9.35 19.82 -1.43
N CYS A 229 -9.75 21.00 -0.95
CA CYS A 229 -10.15 21.18 0.44
C CYS A 229 -11.57 20.66 0.65
N MET A 230 -11.76 19.77 1.63
CA MET A 230 -13.03 19.13 1.94
C MET A 230 -13.79 19.83 3.05
N PHE A 231 -13.06 20.31 4.05
CA PHE A 231 -13.62 21.02 5.19
C PHE A 231 -12.77 22.25 5.47
N ASP A 232 -13.40 23.41 5.51
CA ASP A 232 -12.74 24.68 5.80
C ASP A 232 -13.59 25.63 6.64
N THR A 233 -12.92 26.64 7.19
CA THR A 233 -13.55 27.83 7.74
C THR A 233 -12.65 29.04 7.48
N MET A 234 -13.23 30.14 7.00
CA MET A 234 -12.52 31.42 6.81
C MET A 234 -11.17 31.30 6.07
N GLY A 235 -11.06 30.40 5.08
CA GLY A 235 -9.84 30.20 4.30
C GLY A 235 -8.79 29.26 4.92
N ALA A 236 -9.06 28.69 6.10
CA ALA A 236 -8.27 27.60 6.67
C ALA A 236 -8.95 26.25 6.45
N CYS A 237 -8.24 25.37 5.74
CA CYS A 237 -8.64 24.01 5.45
C CYS A 237 -8.17 23.05 6.55
N VAL A 238 -9.04 22.16 7.00
CA VAL A 238 -8.74 21.15 8.02
C VAL A 238 -8.75 19.72 7.52
N VAL A 239 -9.37 19.47 6.36
CA VAL A 239 -9.32 18.17 5.70
C VAL A 239 -9.15 18.41 4.22
N PHE A 240 -8.12 17.86 3.62
CA PHE A 240 -7.91 17.93 2.18
C PHE A 240 -7.26 16.66 1.66
N TYR A 241 -7.35 16.45 0.35
CA TYR A 241 -6.44 15.55 -0.32
C TYR A 241 -5.74 16.28 -1.47
N ILE A 242 -4.56 15.79 -1.84
CA ILE A 242 -3.82 16.18 -3.04
C ILE A 242 -3.66 14.94 -3.90
N LYS A 243 -4.06 15.01 -5.18
CA LYS A 243 -3.77 13.93 -6.12
C LYS A 243 -2.28 13.89 -6.39
N TYR A 244 -1.71 12.69 -6.39
CA TYR A 244 -0.31 12.48 -6.71
C TYR A 244 -0.20 11.31 -7.70
N ASN A 245 -0.20 11.64 -8.99
CA ASN A 245 -0.40 10.69 -10.09
C ASN A 245 -1.70 9.88 -9.93
N LEU A 246 -1.60 8.56 -9.75
CA LEU A 246 -2.77 7.69 -9.63
C LEU A 246 -3.34 7.65 -8.22
N GLY A 247 -2.56 8.01 -7.19
CA GLY A 247 -2.96 7.93 -5.80
C GLY A 247 -3.22 9.29 -5.16
N THR A 248 -3.31 9.28 -3.84
CA THR A 248 -3.78 10.41 -3.05
C THR A 248 -2.92 10.60 -1.79
N VAL A 249 -2.65 11.85 -1.46
CA VAL A 249 -2.13 12.25 -0.16
C VAL A 249 -3.24 12.95 0.57
N THR A 250 -3.73 12.35 1.65
CA THR A 250 -4.85 12.86 2.45
C THR A 250 -4.30 13.43 3.76
N TYR A 251 -4.79 14.59 4.17
CA TYR A 251 -4.42 15.22 5.43
C TYR A 251 -5.66 15.51 6.26
N ILE A 252 -5.59 15.18 7.55
CA ILE A 252 -6.61 15.43 8.56
C ILE A 252 -5.95 16.26 9.66
N ALA A 253 -6.41 17.48 9.87
CA ALA A 253 -5.75 18.44 10.75
C ALA A 253 -5.91 18.15 12.25
N PHE A 254 -6.93 17.42 12.67
CA PHE A 254 -7.17 17.12 14.08
C PHE A 254 -6.23 16.01 14.56
N ASP A 255 -5.57 16.23 15.70
CA ASP A 255 -4.64 15.26 16.30
C ASP A 255 -5.31 14.17 17.13
N TYR A 256 -6.61 14.25 17.40
CA TYR A 256 -7.32 13.30 18.27
C TYR A 256 -6.82 13.27 19.72
N ASP A 257 -6.03 14.26 20.15
CA ASP A 257 -5.61 14.40 21.55
C ASP A 257 -6.71 15.07 22.35
N THR A 258 -7.73 14.28 22.73
CA THR A 258 -8.85 14.78 23.52
C THR A 258 -9.44 13.74 24.46
N PRO A 259 -9.73 14.10 25.72
CA PRO A 259 -10.56 13.28 26.60
C PRO A 259 -12.06 13.49 26.36
N TYR A 260 -12.46 14.54 25.64
CA TYR A 260 -13.86 15.01 25.55
C TYR A 260 -14.54 14.64 24.24
N GLY A 261 -14.35 13.40 23.77
CA GLY A 261 -15.02 12.89 22.57
C GLY A 261 -14.55 13.56 21.27
N ILE A 262 -14.71 12.84 20.17
CA ILE A 262 -14.19 13.27 18.85
C ILE A 262 -15.31 13.62 17.87
N ASP A 263 -16.55 13.73 18.37
CA ASP A 263 -17.75 13.99 17.58
C ASP A 263 -17.79 13.14 16.29
N HIS A 264 -17.82 13.78 15.11
CA HIS A 264 -17.87 13.14 13.80
C HIS A 264 -16.51 13.00 13.10
N TRP A 265 -15.39 13.27 13.81
CA TRP A 265 -14.06 13.11 13.24
C TRP A 265 -13.69 11.64 12.98
N ASP A 266 -14.39 10.69 13.59
CA ASP A 266 -14.28 9.27 13.24
C ASP A 266 -14.66 8.98 11.78
N GLN A 267 -15.75 9.58 11.29
CA GLN A 267 -16.16 9.48 9.89
C GLN A 267 -15.13 10.08 8.94
N ILE A 268 -14.44 11.14 9.37
CA ILE A 268 -13.39 11.80 8.59
C ILE A 268 -12.17 10.91 8.45
N LEU A 269 -11.76 10.22 9.52
CA LEU A 269 -10.68 9.23 9.44
C LEU A 269 -11.05 8.10 8.47
N HIS A 270 -12.26 7.54 8.59
CA HIS A 270 -12.71 6.46 7.71
C HIS A 270 -12.76 6.90 6.24
N ALA A 271 -13.34 8.07 5.97
CA ALA A 271 -13.38 8.64 4.63
C ALA A 271 -11.98 8.89 4.07
N GLY A 272 -11.08 9.44 4.90
CA GLY A 272 -9.71 9.71 4.54
C GLY A 272 -8.91 8.46 4.20
N MET A 273 -9.14 7.35 4.91
CA MET A 273 -8.50 6.07 4.58
C MET A 273 -8.98 5.49 3.25
N MET A 274 -10.25 5.71 2.88
CA MET A 274 -10.90 5.16 1.66
C MET A 274 -10.66 5.98 0.38
N MET A 275 -9.88 7.06 0.46
CA MET A 275 -9.40 7.84 -0.69
C MET A 275 -8.45 7.04 -1.58
#